data_AF-A0A2D5N7D8-F1
#
_entry.id   AF-A0A2D5N7D8-F1
#
_cell.length_a   1.000
_cell.length_b   1.000
_cell.length_c   1.000
_cell.angle_alpha   90.00
_cell.angle_beta   90.00
_cell.angle_gamma   90.00
#
_symmetry.space_group_name_H-M   'P 1'
#
loop_
_entity.id
_entity.type
_entity.pdbx_description
1 polymer ?
#
loop_
_entity_poly.entity_id
_entity_poly.type
_entity_poly.pdbx_seq_one_letter_code
_entity_poly.pdbx_strand_id
1 'polypeptide(L)'
;MTINKIFEQLKTYQKSNKKIFVTSSFQTHSIPLLHIISKSEVNVDVLFINTGFHFPETVVFKDEISNLLKINIIDVRPQVSKNQQLNEDGHFYYASDSDFCCLLNKTQPLEPFLMQYDVWISGVRASQSAIRSKMKTEQEAPFYTMRFHPMLDWNEKQVYEYRMKHNLPEHPLDKKGYQSIGCAPCTRKFDINDERNSRWFGQNKTECGLHKDLIK
;
A
#
# COMPACT_ATOMS: atom_id res chain seq x y z
N MET A 1 -13.40 10.81 -7.18
CA MET A 1 -14.62 9.94 -7.29
C MET A 1 -15.39 9.86 -5.95
N THR A 2 -16.73 9.73 -5.97
CA THR A 2 -17.58 9.57 -4.76
C THR A 2 -17.66 8.11 -4.29
N ILE A 3 -18.05 7.88 -3.03
CA ILE A 3 -18.18 6.52 -2.47
C ILE A 3 -19.21 5.68 -3.23
N ASN A 4 -20.36 6.25 -3.60
CA ASN A 4 -21.37 5.52 -4.38
C ASN A 4 -20.82 5.05 -5.73
N LYS A 5 -20.02 5.89 -6.42
CA LYS A 5 -19.36 5.50 -7.67
C LYS A 5 -18.32 4.40 -7.44
N ILE A 6 -17.61 4.39 -6.30
CA ILE A 6 -16.73 3.28 -5.93
C ILE A 6 -17.54 1.98 -5.82
N PHE A 7 -18.67 1.99 -5.11
CA PHE A 7 -19.53 0.81 -4.98
C PHE A 7 -20.11 0.33 -6.30
N GLU A 8 -20.57 1.25 -7.16
CA GLU A 8 -21.07 0.92 -8.50
C GLU A 8 -19.97 0.26 -9.35
N GLN A 9 -18.73 0.77 -9.29
CA GLN A 9 -17.61 0.20 -10.03
C GLN A 9 -17.26 -1.20 -9.51
N LEU A 10 -17.19 -1.40 -8.19
CA LEU A 10 -16.94 -2.72 -7.60
C LEU A 10 -18.01 -3.74 -7.99
N LYS A 11 -19.29 -3.33 -7.97
CA LYS A 11 -20.41 -4.18 -8.40
C LYS A 11 -20.33 -4.49 -9.90
N THR A 12 -19.86 -3.56 -10.71
CA THR A 12 -19.62 -3.80 -12.15
C THR A 12 -18.55 -4.87 -12.36
N TYR A 13 -17.43 -4.80 -11.66
CA TYR A 13 -16.41 -5.85 -11.73
C TYR A 13 -16.93 -7.21 -11.27
N GLN A 14 -17.70 -7.25 -10.18
CA GLN A 14 -18.31 -8.48 -9.67
C GLN A 14 -19.28 -9.10 -10.69
N LYS A 15 -20.15 -8.29 -11.32
CA LYS A 15 -21.10 -8.75 -12.36
C LYS A 15 -20.39 -9.33 -13.58
N SER A 16 -19.19 -8.83 -13.88
CA SER A 16 -18.33 -9.35 -14.95
C SER A 16 -17.44 -10.51 -14.49
N ASN A 17 -17.70 -11.11 -13.32
CA ASN A 17 -16.92 -12.21 -12.73
C ASN A 17 -15.42 -11.93 -12.57
N LYS A 18 -15.04 -10.66 -12.42
CA LYS A 18 -13.63 -10.29 -12.19
C LYS A 18 -13.20 -10.64 -10.77
N LYS A 19 -12.00 -11.20 -10.63
CA LYS A 19 -11.30 -11.37 -9.35
C LYS A 19 -10.61 -10.07 -8.97
N ILE A 20 -10.86 -9.61 -7.76
CA ILE A 20 -10.48 -8.27 -7.30
C ILE A 20 -9.65 -8.42 -6.03
N PHE A 21 -8.52 -7.73 -5.98
CA PHE A 21 -7.76 -7.57 -4.75
C PHE A 21 -7.41 -6.11 -4.49
N VAL A 22 -7.17 -5.79 -3.23
CA VAL A 22 -6.62 -4.51 -2.79
C VAL A 22 -5.30 -4.73 -2.06
N THR A 23 -4.30 -3.90 -2.32
CA THR A 23 -3.10 -3.87 -1.46
C THR A 23 -3.22 -2.76 -0.45
N SER A 24 -2.88 -3.06 0.81
CA SER A 24 -2.83 -2.07 1.88
C SER A 24 -1.53 -2.19 2.68
N SER A 25 -0.96 -1.03 3.01
CA SER A 25 0.15 -0.94 3.96
C SER A 25 -0.33 -0.70 5.40
N PHE A 26 -1.65 -0.61 5.61
CA PHE A 26 -2.29 -0.34 6.90
C PHE A 26 -1.82 0.96 7.58
N GLN A 27 -1.31 1.91 6.80
CA GLN A 27 -1.14 3.29 7.25
C GLN A 27 -2.51 3.89 7.56
N THR A 28 -2.54 4.88 8.46
CA THR A 28 -3.74 5.67 8.79
C THR A 28 -4.52 6.11 7.56
N HIS A 29 -3.83 6.65 6.56
CA HIS A 29 -4.46 7.14 5.34
C HIS A 29 -4.96 6.04 4.39
N SER A 30 -4.60 4.77 4.62
CA SER A 30 -5.08 3.61 3.85
C SER A 30 -6.38 3.03 4.42
N ILE A 31 -6.70 3.30 5.69
CA ILE A 31 -7.86 2.72 6.39
C ILE A 31 -9.21 3.10 5.76
N PRO A 32 -9.43 4.33 5.26
CA PRO A 32 -10.68 4.66 4.57
C PRO A 32 -11.00 3.73 3.40
N LEU A 33 -10.00 3.35 2.59
CA LEU A 33 -10.23 2.42 1.47
C LEU A 33 -10.69 1.06 1.96
N LEU A 34 -10.02 0.52 2.99
CA LEU A 34 -10.38 -0.76 3.58
C LEU A 34 -11.79 -0.73 4.17
N HIS A 35 -12.15 0.37 4.87
CA HIS A 35 -13.49 0.53 5.40
C HIS A 35 -14.54 0.62 4.27
N ILE A 36 -14.29 1.40 3.22
CA ILE A 36 -15.17 1.45 2.03
C ILE A 36 -15.35 0.03 1.45
N ILE A 37 -14.27 -0.69 1.19
CA ILE A 37 -14.32 -2.05 0.63
C ILE A 37 -15.13 -2.99 1.54
N SER A 38 -14.93 -2.93 2.87
CA SER A 38 -15.67 -3.74 3.84
C SER A 38 -17.20 -3.50 3.82
N LYS A 39 -17.65 -2.34 3.31
CA LYS A 39 -19.07 -1.97 3.19
C LYS A 39 -19.65 -2.20 1.79
N SER A 40 -18.84 -2.64 0.83
CA SER A 40 -19.24 -2.73 -0.58
C SER A 40 -20.07 -3.97 -0.92
N GLU A 41 -20.09 -4.98 -0.05
CA GLU A 41 -20.68 -6.32 -0.28
C GLU A 41 -20.05 -7.09 -1.45
N VAL A 42 -18.95 -6.59 -2.01
CA VAL A 42 -18.17 -7.24 -3.05
C VAL A 42 -17.03 -8.02 -2.40
N ASN A 43 -16.82 -9.26 -2.84
CA ASN A 43 -15.67 -10.04 -2.38
C ASN A 43 -14.38 -9.45 -2.96
N VAL A 44 -13.54 -8.89 -2.08
CA VAL A 44 -12.26 -8.30 -2.44
C VAL A 44 -11.21 -8.83 -1.47
N ASP A 45 -10.19 -9.49 -2.00
CA ASP A 45 -9.09 -9.99 -1.19
C ASP A 45 -8.18 -8.83 -0.75
N VAL A 46 -7.87 -8.76 0.55
CA VAL A 46 -7.00 -7.72 1.10
C VAL A 46 -5.60 -8.27 1.27
N LEU A 47 -4.67 -7.82 0.45
CA LEU A 47 -3.27 -8.26 0.48
C LEU A 47 -2.44 -7.32 1.33
N PHE A 48 -1.77 -7.90 2.33
CA PHE A 48 -0.71 -7.25 3.08
C PHE A 48 0.63 -7.77 2.59
N ILE A 49 1.42 -6.91 1.95
CA ILE A 49 2.78 -7.24 1.52
C ILE A 49 3.70 -7.19 2.73
N ASN A 50 3.85 -8.34 3.39
CA ASN A 50 4.64 -8.52 4.58
C ASN A 50 6.11 -8.70 4.21
N THR A 51 6.84 -7.59 4.17
CA THR A 51 8.25 -7.59 3.79
C THR A 51 9.18 -8.22 4.84
N GLY A 52 8.69 -8.52 6.05
CA GLY A 52 9.54 -8.88 7.19
C GLY A 52 10.33 -7.72 7.81
N PHE A 53 10.17 -6.50 7.27
CA PHE A 53 10.85 -5.29 7.73
C PHE A 53 9.87 -4.21 8.26
N HIS A 54 8.59 -4.54 8.45
CA HIS A 54 7.62 -3.61 9.04
C HIS A 54 7.93 -3.31 10.51
N PHE A 55 7.40 -2.20 11.02
CA PHE A 55 7.36 -1.98 12.46
C PHE A 55 6.45 -3.02 13.12
N PRO A 56 6.78 -3.51 14.34
CA PRO A 56 5.87 -4.35 15.11
C PRO A 56 4.48 -3.70 15.28
N GLU A 57 4.44 -2.37 15.50
CA GLU A 57 3.19 -1.63 15.60
C GLU A 57 2.32 -1.73 14.33
N THR A 58 2.92 -1.80 13.15
CA THR A 58 2.17 -1.96 11.88
C THR A 58 1.54 -3.34 11.79
N VAL A 59 2.23 -4.38 12.26
CA VAL A 59 1.69 -5.75 12.25
C VAL A 59 0.52 -5.88 13.24
N VAL A 60 0.67 -5.33 14.45
CA VAL A 60 -0.41 -5.32 15.45
C VAL A 60 -1.60 -4.50 14.95
N PHE A 61 -1.35 -3.30 14.42
CA PHE A 61 -2.41 -2.43 13.90
C PHE A 61 -3.15 -3.04 12.71
N LYS A 62 -2.44 -3.78 11.84
CA LYS A 62 -3.05 -4.57 10.77
C LYS A 62 -4.11 -5.53 11.31
N ASP A 63 -3.78 -6.30 12.35
CA ASP A 63 -4.67 -7.29 12.95
C ASP A 63 -5.87 -6.60 13.66
N GLU A 64 -5.64 -5.48 14.35
CA GLU A 64 -6.71 -4.66 14.94
C GLU A 64 -7.71 -4.18 13.88
N ILE A 65 -7.21 -3.64 12.76
CA ILE A 65 -8.04 -3.19 11.64
C ILE A 65 -8.78 -4.37 10.99
N SER A 66 -8.11 -5.52 10.82
CA SER A 66 -8.73 -6.73 10.27
C SER A 66 -9.97 -7.13 11.07
N ASN A 67 -9.84 -7.15 12.40
CA ASN A 67 -10.90 -7.49 13.33
C ASN A 67 -12.02 -6.44 13.34
N LEU A 68 -11.65 -5.15 13.37
CA LEU A 68 -12.60 -4.04 13.36
C LEU A 68 -13.46 -4.03 12.10
N LEU A 69 -12.84 -4.22 10.93
CA LEU A 69 -13.50 -4.16 9.63
C LEU A 69 -14.07 -5.51 9.17
N LYS A 70 -13.79 -6.59 9.90
CA LYS A 70 -14.15 -7.98 9.54
C LYS A 70 -13.68 -8.36 8.13
N ILE A 71 -12.47 -7.93 7.78
CA ILE A 71 -11.82 -8.26 6.51
C ILE A 71 -10.85 -9.41 6.73
N ASN A 72 -10.75 -10.32 5.74
CA ASN A 72 -9.71 -11.33 5.71
C ASN A 72 -8.45 -10.76 5.05
N ILE A 73 -7.28 -11.05 5.62
CA ILE A 73 -6.00 -10.56 5.11
C ILE A 73 -5.18 -11.73 4.58
N ILE A 74 -4.67 -11.56 3.36
CA ILE A 74 -3.69 -12.46 2.76
C ILE A 74 -2.29 -11.84 2.95
N ASP A 75 -1.46 -12.50 3.77
CA ASP A 75 -0.06 -12.12 3.96
C ASP A 75 0.78 -12.57 2.74
N VAL A 76 1.22 -11.60 1.95
CA VAL A 76 2.12 -11.81 0.80
C VAL A 76 3.56 -11.65 1.27
N ARG A 77 4.37 -12.70 1.14
CA ARG A 77 5.74 -12.75 1.68
C ARG A 77 6.79 -12.99 0.60
N PRO A 78 8.01 -12.45 0.75
CA PRO A 78 9.13 -12.80 -0.11
C PRO A 78 9.46 -14.29 -0.02
N GLN A 79 9.94 -14.85 -1.13
CA GLN A 79 10.48 -16.21 -1.17
C GLN A 79 11.83 -16.31 -0.43
N VAL A 80 12.61 -15.24 -0.44
CA VAL A 80 13.91 -15.16 0.22
C VAL A 80 13.74 -14.63 1.64
N SER A 81 14.23 -15.39 2.63
CA SER A 81 14.15 -15.01 4.04
C SER A 81 14.99 -13.75 4.34
N LYS A 82 14.56 -12.94 5.31
CA LYS A 82 15.19 -11.66 5.67
C LYS A 82 16.71 -11.77 5.91
N ASN A 83 17.17 -12.83 6.58
CA ASN A 83 18.58 -13.06 6.91
C ASN A 83 19.44 -13.47 5.70
N GLN A 84 18.83 -13.86 4.58
CA GLN A 84 19.51 -14.21 3.34
C GLN A 84 19.57 -13.05 2.33
N GLN A 85 18.97 -11.90 2.66
CA GLN A 85 18.90 -10.74 1.78
C GLN A 85 20.15 -9.85 1.93
N LEU A 86 21.31 -10.42 1.62
CA LEU A 86 22.63 -9.82 1.72
C LEU A 86 23.30 -9.76 0.34
N ASN A 87 24.07 -8.70 0.07
CA ASN A 87 24.97 -8.66 -1.08
C ASN A 87 26.21 -9.55 -0.85
N GLU A 88 27.11 -9.60 -1.83
CA GLU A 88 28.33 -10.41 -1.78
C GLU A 88 29.26 -10.05 -0.60
N ASP A 89 29.23 -8.79 -0.15
CA ASP A 89 30.00 -8.30 1.00
C ASP A 89 29.33 -8.58 2.36
N GLY A 90 28.14 -9.20 2.38
CA GLY A 90 27.37 -9.47 3.60
C GLY A 90 26.55 -8.27 4.11
N HIS A 91 26.37 -7.22 3.31
CA HIS A 91 25.50 -6.08 3.65
C HIS A 91 24.05 -6.33 3.24
N PHE A 92 23.10 -5.99 4.11
CA PHE A 92 21.69 -6.09 3.79
C PHE A 92 21.27 -5.19 2.64
N TYR A 93 20.47 -5.73 1.72
CA TYR A 93 19.97 -4.99 0.55
C TYR A 93 19.17 -3.74 0.93
N TYR A 94 18.46 -3.69 2.06
CA TYR A 94 17.74 -2.45 2.44
C TYR A 94 18.69 -1.25 2.61
N ALA A 95 19.97 -1.50 2.92
CA ALA A 95 21.01 -0.49 3.10
C ALA A 95 21.89 -0.33 1.86
N SER A 96 22.26 -1.43 1.19
CA SER A 96 23.18 -1.42 0.04
C SER A 96 22.48 -1.19 -1.30
N ASP A 97 21.29 -1.75 -1.51
CA ASP A 97 20.49 -1.61 -2.73
C ASP A 97 18.98 -1.68 -2.42
N SER A 98 18.40 -0.53 -2.09
CA SER A 98 17.01 -0.46 -1.64
C SER A 98 15.98 -0.67 -2.75
N ASP A 99 16.38 -0.56 -4.02
CA ASP A 99 15.52 -0.88 -5.16
C ASP A 99 15.47 -2.40 -5.34
N PHE A 100 16.60 -3.11 -5.29
CA PHE A 100 16.61 -4.57 -5.27
C PHE A 100 15.91 -5.14 -4.03
N CYS A 101 16.11 -4.54 -2.86
CA CYS A 101 15.35 -4.88 -1.66
C CYS A 101 13.83 -4.72 -1.88
N CYS A 102 13.39 -3.67 -2.59
CA CYS A 102 11.96 -3.51 -2.89
C CYS A 102 11.47 -4.49 -3.96
N LEU A 103 12.31 -4.88 -4.90
CA LEU A 103 12.01 -5.92 -5.88
C LEU A 103 11.68 -7.23 -5.17
N LEU A 104 12.64 -7.74 -4.39
CA LEU A 104 12.52 -9.01 -3.66
C LEU A 104 11.33 -9.03 -2.69
N ASN A 105 11.09 -7.93 -1.98
CA ASN A 105 10.14 -7.91 -0.87
C ASN A 105 8.75 -7.36 -1.22
N LYS A 106 8.59 -6.71 -2.38
CA LYS A 106 7.31 -6.03 -2.71
C LYS A 106 6.76 -6.36 -4.08
N THR A 107 7.54 -6.18 -5.14
CA THR A 107 7.01 -6.34 -6.49
C THR A 107 6.99 -7.82 -6.88
N GLN A 108 8.11 -8.54 -6.74
CA GLN A 108 8.20 -9.96 -7.09
C GLN A 108 7.20 -10.83 -6.32
N PRO A 109 6.97 -10.65 -5.00
CA PRO A 109 5.97 -11.44 -4.29
C PRO A 109 4.52 -11.16 -4.71
N LEU A 110 4.26 -10.01 -5.36
CA LEU A 110 2.93 -9.62 -5.82
C LEU A 110 2.60 -10.19 -7.21
N GLU A 111 3.60 -10.54 -8.01
CA GLU A 111 3.41 -11.05 -9.39
C GLU A 111 2.43 -12.23 -9.49
N PRO A 112 2.47 -13.26 -8.61
CA PRO A 112 1.52 -14.36 -8.68
C PRO A 112 0.06 -13.92 -8.50
N PHE A 113 -0.19 -12.83 -7.78
CA PHE A 113 -1.52 -12.27 -7.61
C PHE A 113 -1.93 -11.45 -8.84
N LEU A 114 -1.02 -10.69 -9.43
CA LEU A 114 -1.29 -10.01 -10.70
C LEU A 114 -1.66 -11.00 -11.81
N MET A 115 -0.99 -12.16 -11.88
CA MET A 115 -1.32 -13.20 -12.85
C MET A 115 -2.67 -13.90 -12.61
N GLN A 116 -3.19 -13.88 -11.38
CA GLN A 116 -4.41 -14.61 -10.99
C GLN A 116 -5.66 -13.72 -10.85
N TYR A 117 -5.48 -12.41 -10.81
CA TYR A 117 -6.55 -11.45 -10.55
C TYR A 117 -6.69 -10.45 -11.70
N ASP A 118 -7.92 -10.00 -11.93
CA ASP A 118 -8.26 -9.09 -13.02
C ASP A 118 -8.13 -7.62 -12.62
N VAL A 119 -8.34 -7.30 -11.33
CA VAL A 119 -8.34 -5.92 -10.83
C VAL A 119 -7.49 -5.78 -9.57
N TRP A 120 -6.53 -4.87 -9.63
CA TRP A 120 -5.72 -4.43 -8.50
C TRP A 120 -6.14 -3.04 -8.01
N ILE A 121 -6.76 -2.99 -6.84
CA ILE A 121 -7.13 -1.74 -6.18
C ILE A 121 -5.96 -1.22 -5.33
N SER A 122 -5.67 0.07 -5.39
CA SER A 122 -4.75 0.71 -4.45
C SER A 122 -5.24 2.09 -3.99
N GLY A 123 -4.92 2.44 -2.74
CA GLY A 123 -5.32 3.70 -2.09
C GLY A 123 -4.40 4.88 -2.40
N VAL A 124 -3.77 4.89 -3.58
CA VAL A 124 -2.92 6.01 -4.01
C VAL A 124 -3.75 7.26 -4.26
N ARG A 125 -3.15 8.42 -4.01
CA ARG A 125 -3.75 9.74 -4.25
C ARG A 125 -2.80 10.58 -5.08
N ALA A 126 -3.35 11.36 -6.00
CA ALA A 126 -2.59 12.19 -6.94
C ALA A 126 -1.69 13.21 -6.22
N SER A 127 -2.11 13.71 -5.05
CA SER A 127 -1.38 14.70 -4.26
C SER A 127 -0.13 14.17 -3.56
N GLN A 128 0.12 12.85 -3.55
CA GLN A 128 1.22 12.25 -2.77
C GLN A 128 2.59 12.33 -3.45
N SER A 129 2.65 12.36 -4.78
CA SER A 129 3.90 12.51 -5.53
C SER A 129 3.65 12.96 -6.97
N ALA A 130 4.66 13.53 -7.62
CA ALA A 130 4.59 13.92 -9.03
C ALA A 130 4.41 12.74 -10.00
N ILE A 131 4.73 11.52 -9.57
CA ILE A 131 4.47 10.29 -10.32
C ILE A 131 2.98 9.94 -10.21
N ARG A 132 2.43 9.98 -9.00
CA ARG A 132 1.02 9.65 -8.73
C ARG A 132 0.05 10.66 -9.33
N SER A 133 0.45 11.92 -9.51
CA SER A 133 -0.39 12.93 -10.17
C SER A 133 -0.68 12.62 -11.65
N LYS A 134 0.12 11.76 -12.28
CA LYS A 134 -0.07 11.31 -13.67
C LYS A 134 -0.88 10.02 -13.78
N MET A 135 -1.21 9.38 -12.66
CA MET A 135 -2.00 8.14 -12.66
C MET A 135 -3.44 8.44 -13.10
N LYS A 136 -4.12 7.41 -13.63
CA LYS A 136 -5.52 7.47 -14.02
C LYS A 136 -6.37 6.68 -13.03
N THR A 137 -7.67 6.95 -12.99
CA THR A 137 -8.61 6.16 -12.16
C THR A 137 -8.55 4.68 -12.47
N GLU A 138 -8.48 4.33 -13.76
CA GLU A 138 -8.19 2.98 -14.24
C GLU A 138 -7.00 3.05 -15.20
N GLN A 139 -6.04 2.15 -15.05
CA GLN A 139 -4.90 2.01 -15.96
C GLN A 139 -4.38 0.57 -15.98
N GLU A 140 -3.83 0.17 -17.12
CA GLU A 140 -3.22 -1.15 -17.27
C GLU A 140 -2.06 -1.35 -16.27
N ALA A 141 -1.94 -2.58 -15.81
CA ALA A 141 -0.79 -3.13 -15.12
C ALA A 141 -0.30 -4.39 -15.84
N PRO A 142 0.90 -4.89 -15.49
CA PRO A 142 1.40 -6.16 -16.00
C PRO A 142 0.42 -7.31 -15.81
N PHE A 143 0.64 -8.37 -16.60
CA PHE A 143 -0.17 -9.60 -16.57
C PHE A 143 -1.66 -9.37 -16.86
N TYR A 144 -1.99 -8.37 -17.68
CA TYR A 144 -3.36 -7.99 -18.06
C TYR A 144 -4.25 -7.56 -16.88
N THR A 145 -3.68 -7.28 -15.71
CA THR A 145 -4.42 -6.73 -14.57
C THR A 145 -4.79 -5.27 -14.83
N MET A 146 -5.98 -4.85 -14.42
CA MET A 146 -6.37 -3.44 -14.38
C MET A 146 -6.09 -2.85 -13.00
N ARG A 147 -5.32 -1.77 -12.91
CA ARG A 147 -5.19 -1.00 -11.67
C ARG A 147 -6.33 -0.02 -11.52
N PHE A 148 -6.97 -0.04 -10.36
CA PHE A 148 -8.04 0.87 -9.99
C PHE A 148 -7.63 1.74 -8.80
N HIS A 149 -7.76 3.06 -8.97
CA HIS A 149 -7.35 4.09 -8.01
C HIS A 149 -8.57 4.86 -7.49
N PRO A 150 -9.40 4.28 -6.62
CA PRO A 150 -10.70 4.85 -6.26
C PRO A 150 -10.61 6.18 -5.49
N MET A 151 -9.49 6.40 -4.81
CA MET A 151 -9.23 7.58 -3.99
C MET A 151 -8.28 8.56 -4.67
N LEU A 152 -8.03 8.44 -5.97
CA LEU A 152 -7.01 9.22 -6.67
C LEU A 152 -7.17 10.73 -6.46
N ASP A 153 -8.40 11.23 -6.55
CA ASP A 153 -8.71 12.66 -6.39
C ASP A 153 -8.94 13.09 -4.93
N TRP A 154 -8.81 12.17 -3.96
CA TRP A 154 -9.03 12.53 -2.56
C TRP A 154 -7.87 13.38 -2.04
N ASN A 155 -8.19 14.46 -1.33
CA ASN A 155 -7.19 15.23 -0.59
C ASN A 155 -7.08 14.78 0.87
N GLU A 156 -6.12 15.33 1.61
CA GLU A 156 -5.87 14.97 3.00
C GLU A 156 -7.05 15.28 3.91
N LYS A 157 -7.73 16.42 3.67
CA LYS A 157 -8.92 16.82 4.43
C LYS A 157 -10.04 15.79 4.29
N GLN A 158 -10.32 15.30 3.08
CA GLN A 158 -11.33 14.27 2.84
C GLN A 158 -10.98 12.94 3.52
N VAL A 159 -9.70 12.55 3.49
CA VAL A 159 -9.23 11.36 4.22
C VAL A 159 -9.44 11.52 5.72
N TYR A 160 -9.10 12.68 6.28
CA TYR A 160 -9.29 12.99 7.69
C TYR A 160 -10.77 13.01 8.08
N GLU A 161 -11.60 13.77 7.35
CA GLU A 161 -13.05 13.87 7.59
C GLU A 161 -13.73 12.51 7.54
N TYR A 162 -13.36 11.66 6.57
CA TYR A 162 -13.88 10.31 6.48
C TYR A 162 -13.52 9.47 7.71
N ARG A 163 -12.26 9.51 8.14
CA ARG A 163 -11.81 8.78 9.33
C ARG A 163 -12.54 9.23 10.59
N MET A 164 -12.67 10.54 10.80
CA MET A 164 -13.38 11.10 11.94
C MET A 164 -14.86 10.73 11.92
N LYS A 165 -15.53 10.86 10.78
CA LYS A 165 -16.94 10.50 10.62
C LYS A 165 -17.21 9.03 10.95
N HIS A 166 -16.28 8.14 10.62
CA HIS A 166 -16.43 6.70 10.81
C HIS A 166 -15.67 6.16 12.03
N ASN A 167 -15.14 7.03 12.89
CA ASN A 167 -14.35 6.67 14.07
C ASN A 167 -13.24 5.64 13.77
N LEU A 168 -12.55 5.82 12.64
CA LEU A 168 -11.49 4.90 12.20
C LEU A 168 -10.18 5.22 12.94
N PRO A 169 -9.53 4.21 13.56
CA PRO A 169 -8.37 4.43 14.39
C PRO A 169 -7.18 4.93 13.55
N GLU A 170 -6.24 5.51 14.27
CA GLU A 170 -4.98 6.06 13.76
C GLU A 170 -3.87 5.05 14.01
N HIS A 171 -2.93 4.93 13.07
CA HIS A 171 -1.76 4.09 13.26
C HIS A 171 -0.95 4.60 14.48
N PRO A 172 -0.51 3.73 15.41
CA PRO A 172 0.13 4.16 16.66
C PRO A 172 1.37 5.05 16.49
N LEU A 173 2.11 4.84 15.40
CA LEU A 173 3.30 5.63 15.06
C LEU A 173 3.01 7.07 14.62
N ASP A 174 1.79 7.41 14.20
CA ASP A 174 1.44 8.79 13.82
C ASP A 174 1.64 9.73 15.01
N LYS A 175 1.16 9.31 16.20
CA LYS A 175 1.35 10.03 17.46
C LYS A 175 2.81 10.13 17.90
N LYS A 176 3.70 9.30 17.33
CA LYS A 176 5.14 9.33 17.58
C LYS A 176 5.90 10.21 16.57
N GLY A 177 5.20 10.91 15.68
CA GLY A 177 5.78 11.84 14.70
C GLY A 177 6.17 11.22 13.37
N TYR A 178 5.67 10.02 13.05
CA TYR A 178 5.87 9.40 11.73
C TYR A 178 4.77 9.83 10.77
N GLN A 179 5.14 10.57 9.71
CA GLN A 179 4.16 11.03 8.70
C GLN A 179 3.91 10.01 7.58
N SER A 180 4.89 9.13 7.30
CA SER A 180 4.75 8.06 6.31
C SER A 180 5.45 6.79 6.78
N ILE A 181 4.67 5.73 6.92
CA ILE A 181 5.10 4.49 7.56
C ILE A 181 5.18 3.39 6.51
N GLY A 182 6.38 2.84 6.32
CA GLY A 182 6.62 1.64 5.54
C GLY A 182 7.53 0.71 6.31
N CYS A 183 8.49 0.09 5.63
CA CYS A 183 9.50 -0.73 6.29
C CYS A 183 10.35 0.13 7.26
N ALA A 184 10.55 -0.36 8.48
CA ALA A 184 11.29 0.26 9.57
C ALA A 184 12.69 0.77 9.17
N PRO A 185 13.55 0.02 8.46
CA PRO A 185 14.89 0.52 8.10
C PRO A 185 14.85 1.70 7.11
N CYS A 186 13.70 1.96 6.47
CA CYS A 186 13.55 3.02 5.48
C CYS A 186 12.55 4.11 5.90
N THR A 187 11.99 4.06 7.12
CA THR A 187 11.07 5.07 7.68
C THR A 187 11.72 5.73 8.88
N ARG A 188 11.53 7.04 8.97
CA ARG A 188 12.00 7.86 10.07
C ARG A 188 10.97 8.95 10.37
N LYS A 189 11.12 9.58 11.53
CA LYS A 189 10.26 10.68 11.92
C LYS A 189 10.50 11.87 11.01
N PHE A 190 9.49 12.73 10.90
CA PHE A 190 9.65 14.02 10.25
C PHE A 190 10.65 14.87 11.04
N ASP A 191 11.55 15.53 10.32
CA ASP A 191 12.49 16.50 10.86
C ASP A 191 12.37 17.79 10.05
N ILE A 192 12.11 18.91 10.73
CA ILE A 192 11.94 20.22 10.08
C ILE A 192 13.26 20.76 9.52
N ASN A 193 14.40 20.24 10.00
CA ASN A 193 15.73 20.67 9.58
C ASN A 193 16.31 19.80 8.44
N ASP A 194 15.66 18.69 8.09
CA ASP A 194 16.04 17.81 6.98
C ASP A 194 14.92 17.80 5.93
N GLU A 195 15.02 18.67 4.92
CA GLU A 195 14.08 18.74 3.78
C GLU A 195 13.99 17.40 3.00
N ARG A 196 14.92 16.47 3.20
CA ARG A 196 14.88 15.14 2.57
C ARG A 196 13.97 14.20 3.35
N ASN A 197 12.68 14.23 3.03
CA ASN A 197 11.62 13.23 3.24
C ASN A 197 11.79 12.15 4.34
N SER A 198 10.70 11.90 5.10
CA SER A 198 10.59 10.86 6.15
C SER A 198 10.85 9.40 5.68
N ARG A 199 11.09 9.18 4.38
CA ARG A 199 11.34 7.88 3.75
C ARG A 199 12.63 7.92 2.93
N TRP A 200 13.39 6.82 2.92
CA TRP A 200 14.58 6.59 2.08
C TRP A 200 15.75 7.56 2.31
N PHE A 201 16.17 7.79 3.56
CA PHE A 201 17.33 8.65 3.85
C PHE A 201 18.59 8.22 3.12
N GLY A 202 19.37 9.17 2.64
CA GLY A 202 20.68 8.89 2.06
C GLY A 202 20.61 8.05 0.79
N GLN A 203 19.41 7.81 0.26
CA GLN A 203 19.18 7.03 -0.96
C GLN A 203 18.61 7.93 -2.05
N ASN A 204 18.96 7.66 -3.30
CA ASN A 204 18.40 8.36 -4.46
C ASN A 204 17.03 7.78 -4.85
N LYS A 205 16.08 7.77 -3.90
CA LYS A 205 14.77 7.13 -4.06
C LYS A 205 13.64 8.03 -3.61
N THR A 206 12.69 8.24 -4.51
CA THR A 206 11.56 9.17 -4.32
C THR A 206 10.19 8.47 -4.33
N GLU A 207 10.11 7.22 -4.78
CA GLU A 207 8.85 6.47 -4.89
C GLU A 207 9.03 4.98 -4.56
N CYS A 208 7.97 4.37 -4.07
CA CYS A 208 7.91 2.94 -3.79
C CYS A 208 7.97 2.13 -5.08
N GLY A 209 8.72 1.02 -5.09
CA GLY A 209 8.81 0.12 -6.25
C GLY A 209 7.47 -0.39 -6.77
N LEU A 210 6.45 -0.51 -5.90
CA LEU A 210 5.06 -0.87 -6.26
C LEU A 210 4.38 0.14 -7.21
N HIS A 211 4.91 1.35 -7.33
CA HIS A 211 4.31 2.44 -8.08
C HIS A 211 5.24 3.01 -9.15
N LYS A 212 6.41 2.40 -9.34
CA LYS A 212 7.30 2.65 -10.48
C LYS A 212 6.92 1.70 -11.62
N ASP A 213 7.36 1.99 -12.84
CA ASP A 213 7.30 1.11 -14.02
C ASP A 213 8.23 -0.13 -13.91
N LEU A 214 8.57 -0.53 -12.68
CA LEU A 214 9.45 -1.67 -12.38
C LEU A 214 8.68 -2.99 -12.31
N ILE A 215 7.35 -2.96 -12.29
CA ILE A 215 6.57 -4.14 -12.63
C ILE A 215 6.47 -4.07 -14.16
N LYS A 216 7.35 -4.80 -14.85
CA LYS A 216 7.28 -5.02 -16.30
C LYS A 216 6.69 -6.39 -16.56
#